data_AF-A0A854CI83-F1
#
_entry.id   AF-A0A854CI83-F1
#
_cell.length_a   1.000
_cell.length_b   1.000
_cell.length_c   1.000
_cell.angle_alpha   90.00
_cell.angle_beta   90.00
_cell.angle_gamma   90.00
#
_symmetry.space_group_name_H-M   'P 1'
#
loop_
_entity.id
_entity.type
_entity.pdbx_description
1 polymer ?
#
loop_
_entity_poly.entity_id
_entity_poly.type
_entity_poly.pdbx_seq_one_letter_code
_entity_poly.pdbx_strand_id
1 'polypeptide(L)' 'MSANVPEMLDAWRMVAARRRFDGRIPLSAMTRLQGSLVDTEGECVYSLQFDEDTLLKVAYVELSIDVELPLACQR' A
#
# COMPACT_ATOMS: atom_id res chain seq x y z
N MET A 1 -0.85 2.89 15.89
CA MET A 1 -0.58 4.20 15.24
C MET A 1 -0.72 3.97 13.74
N SER A 2 -1.74 4.54 13.08
CA SER A 2 -1.83 4.52 11.61
C SER A 2 -0.99 5.68 11.08
N ALA A 3 0.18 5.39 10.51
CA ALA A 3 0.98 6.43 9.88
C ALA A 3 0.45 6.60 8.45
N ASN A 4 -0.46 7.55 8.26
CA ASN A 4 -0.85 7.95 6.91
C ASN A 4 0.41 8.42 6.18
N VAL A 5 0.70 7.80 5.04
CA VAL A 5 1.77 8.23 4.15
C VAL A 5 1.48 9.68 3.76
N PRO A 6 2.43 10.61 3.94
CA PRO A 6 2.22 12.00 3.54
C PRO A 6 2.06 12.10 2.02
N GLU A 7 1.27 13.08 1.56
CA GLU A 7 1.01 13.32 0.13
C GLU A 7 2.31 13.54 -0.67
N MET A 8 3.31 14.15 -0.04
CA MET A 8 4.64 14.31 -0.62
C MET A 8 5.71 13.98 0.42
N LEU A 9 6.73 13.22 0.00
CA LEU A 9 7.89 12.88 0.81
C LEU A 9 9.16 12.86 -0.03
N ASP A 10 10.29 12.97 0.64
CA ASP A 10 11.61 12.74 0.05
C ASP A 10 11.96 11.26 0.17
N ALA A 11 11.93 10.54 -0.95
CA ALA A 11 12.15 9.10 -1.00
C ALA A 11 13.55 8.70 -0.51
N TRP A 12 14.58 9.49 -0.82
CA TRP A 12 15.95 9.19 -0.41
C TRP A 12 16.13 9.34 1.10
N ARG A 13 15.48 10.34 1.70
CA ARG A 13 15.43 10.46 3.16
C ARG A 13 14.73 9.27 3.81
N MET A 14 13.68 8.73 3.19
CA MET A 14 12.99 7.55 3.73
C MET A 14 13.85 6.30 3.65
N VAL A 15 14.57 6.10 2.54
CA VAL A 15 15.52 4.97 2.37
C VAL A 15 16.66 5.08 3.38
N ALA A 16 17.30 6.25 3.49
CA ALA A 16 18.40 6.47 4.43
C ALA A 16 17.98 6.22 5.90
N ALA A 17 16.72 6.53 6.23
CA ALA A 17 16.15 6.31 7.55
C ALA A 17 15.46 4.95 7.72
N ARG A 18 15.47 4.07 6.69
CA ARG A 18 14.75 2.79 6.64
C ARG A 18 13.32 2.90 7.15
N ARG A 19 12.60 3.92 6.68
CA ARG A 19 11.26 4.25 7.18
C ARG A 19 10.23 3.24 6.68
N ARG A 20 9.24 3.00 7.55
CA ARG A 20 8.05 2.22 7.26
C ARG A 20 6.80 3.04 7.55
N PHE A 21 5.81 2.90 6.69
CA PHE A 21 4.48 3.48 6.85
C PHE A 21 3.43 2.38 6.77
N ASP A 22 2.59 2.29 7.79
CA ASP A 22 1.48 1.36 7.83
C ASP A 22 0.16 2.14 7.84
N GLY A 23 -0.77 1.73 6.98
CA GLY A 23 -2.03 2.43 6.80
C GLY A 23 -3.19 1.51 6.44
N ARG A 24 -4.37 2.12 6.39
CA ARG A 24 -5.63 1.47 5.98
C ARG A 24 -6.39 2.42 5.07
N ILE A 25 -6.98 1.89 4.01
CA ILE A 25 -7.78 2.65 3.05
C ILE A 25 -9.07 1.89 2.79
N PRO A 26 -10.25 2.53 2.86
CA PRO A 26 -11.50 1.86 2.55
C PRO A 26 -11.56 1.48 1.07
N LEU A 27 -12.14 0.33 0.74
CA LEU A 27 -12.31 -0.11 -0.65
C LEU A 27 -13.12 0.90 -1.47
N SER A 28 -14.06 1.59 -0.84
CA SER A 28 -14.84 2.66 -1.46
C SER A 28 -13.99 3.84 -1.95
N ALA A 29 -12.80 4.09 -1.41
CA ALA A 29 -11.88 5.11 -1.92
C ALA A 29 -11.12 4.65 -3.18
N MET A 30 -11.13 3.35 -3.51
CA MET A 30 -10.44 2.79 -4.68
C MET A 30 -11.32 2.83 -5.93
N THR A 31 -11.53 4.04 -6.47
CA THR A 31 -12.46 4.30 -7.58
C THR A 31 -12.29 3.39 -8.80
N ARG A 32 -11.05 2.99 -9.11
CA ARG A 32 -10.74 2.05 -10.21
C ARG A 32 -11.27 0.64 -9.98
N LEU A 33 -11.46 0.21 -8.73
CA LEU A 33 -11.94 -1.13 -8.37
C LEU A 33 -13.47 -1.18 -8.23
N GLN A 34 -14.14 -0.06 -7.98
CA GLN A 34 -15.58 -0.03 -7.67
C GLN A 34 -16.45 -0.75 -8.72
N GLY A 35 -16.11 -0.66 -10.01
CA GLY A 35 -16.85 -1.34 -11.08
C GLY A 35 -16.51 -2.82 -11.29
N SER A 36 -15.51 -3.34 -10.58
CA SER A 36 -15.04 -4.73 -10.68
C SER A 36 -15.40 -5.58 -9.46
N LEU A 37 -15.76 -4.95 -8.34
CA LEU A 37 -16.17 -5.61 -7.11
C LEU A 37 -17.70 -5.71 -7.01
N VAL A 38 -18.18 -6.70 -6.28
CA VAL A 38 -19.63 -6.88 -6.00
C VAL A 38 -20.14 -5.72 -5.13
N ASP A 39 -19.33 -5.29 -4.18
CA ASP A 39 -19.55 -4.13 -3.33
C ASP A 39 -18.20 -3.51 -2.97
N THR A 40 -18.20 -2.41 -2.22
CA THR A 40 -16.98 -1.70 -1.81
C THR A 40 -16.87 -1.63 -0.28
N GLU A 41 -17.49 -2.58 0.41
CA GLU A 41 -17.38 -2.73 1.85
C GLU A 41 -16.05 -3.38 2.23
N GLY A 42 -15.41 -2.85 3.27
CA GLY A 42 -14.13 -3.34 3.75
C GLY A 42 -12.97 -2.37 3.52
N GLU A 43 -11.79 -2.82 3.92
CA GLU A 43 -10.58 -1.99 4.03
C GLU A 43 -9.40 -2.77 3.46
N CYS A 44 -8.48 -2.03 2.84
CA CYS A 44 -7.18 -2.51 2.43
C CYS A 44 -6.14 -2.06 3.45
N VAL A 45 -5.43 -3.01 4.06
CA VAL A 45 -4.30 -2.74 4.95
C VAL A 45 -3.03 -2.79 4.11
N TYR A 46 -2.15 -1.81 4.29
CA TYR A 46 -0.88 -1.79 3.57
C TYR A 46 0.30 -1.43 4.47
N SER A 47 1.48 -1.87 4.05
CA SER A 47 2.78 -1.53 4.60
C SER A 47 3.71 -1.10 3.47
N LEU A 48 4.22 0.12 3.58
CA LEU A 48 5.19 0.70 2.66
C LEU A 48 6.55 0.82 3.36
N GLN A 49 7.54 0.04 2.93
CA GLN A 49 8.87 0.00 3.53
C GLN A 49 9.92 0.48 2.54
N PHE A 50 10.71 1.48 2.96
CA PHE A 50 11.84 1.98 2.20
C PHE A 50 13.11 1.31 2.69
N ASP A 51 13.89 0.74 1.77
CA ASP A 51 15.14 0.06 2.12
C ASP A 51 16.14 0.11 0.96
N GLU A 52 17.32 -0.45 1.19
CA GLU A 52 18.38 -0.58 0.20
C GLU A 52 18.85 -2.04 0.16
N ASP A 53 18.93 -2.59 -1.05
CA ASP A 53 19.49 -3.92 -1.24
C ASP A 53 20.96 -3.93 -0.83
N THR A 54 21.29 -4.74 0.18
CA THR A 54 22.63 -4.73 0.76
C THR A 54 23.73 -5.22 -0.18
N LEU A 55 23.41 -6.02 -1.20
CA LEU A 55 24.35 -6.58 -2.17
C LEU A 55 24.46 -5.70 -3.42
N LEU A 56 23.33 -5.31 -3.99
CA LEU A 56 23.23 -4.56 -5.24
C LEU A 56 23.32 -3.05 -5.04
N LYS A 57 23.19 -2.57 -3.80
CA LYS A 57 23.18 -1.13 -3.44
C LYS A 57 22.11 -0.34 -4.19
N VAL A 58 20.97 -0.99 -4.43
CA VAL A 58 19.82 -0.38 -5.11
C VAL A 58 18.76 -0.06 -4.07
N ALA A 59 18.38 1.22 -4.00
CA ALA A 59 17.26 1.66 -3.19
C ALA A 59 15.94 1.10 -3.74
N TYR A 60 15.08 0.58 -2.88
CA TYR A 60 13.77 0.07 -3.25
C TYR A 60 12.70 0.48 -2.25
N VAL A 61 11.44 0.34 -2.69
CA VAL A 61 10.28 0.47 -1.82
C VAL A 61 9.46 -0.80 -1.96
N GLU A 62 9.26 -1.48 -0.85
CA GLU A 62 8.42 -2.67 -0.76
C GLU A 62 7.02 -2.27 -0.30
N LEU A 63 6.01 -2.68 -1.05
CA LEU A 63 4.61 -2.48 -0.73
C LEU A 63 3.96 -3.84 -0.50
N SER A 64 3.59 -4.11 0.75
CA SER A 64 2.75 -5.26 1.11
C SER A 64 1.31 -4.78 1.28
N ILE A 65 0.38 -5.51 0.69
CA ILE A 65 -1.05 -5.21 0.75
C ILE A 65 -1.79 -6.46 1.21
N ASP A 66 -2.71 -6.27 2.16
CA ASP A 66 -3.64 -7.29 2.63
C ASP A 66 -5.07 -6.74 2.52
N VAL A 67 -5.89 -7.41 1.73
CA VAL A 67 -7.24 -6.96 1.38
C VAL A 67 -8.10 -8.12 0.91
N GLU A 68 -9.36 -8.13 1.33
CA GLU A 68 -10.38 -9.03 0.79
C GLU A 68 -11.12 -8.34 -0.36
N LEU A 69 -11.21 -9.00 -1.52
CA LEU A 69 -11.88 -8.45 -2.71
C LEU A 69 -13.14 -9.26 -3.01
N PRO A 70 -14.35 -8.71 -2.79
CA PRO A 70 -15.59 -9.42 -3.10
C PRO A 70 -15.80 -9.46 -4.62
N LEU A 71 -15.63 -10.64 -5.20
CA LEU A 71 -15.76 -10.88 -6.64
C LEU A 71 -16.93 -11.82 -6.94
N ALA A 72 -17.65 -11.54 -8.03
CA ALA A 72 -18.61 -12.49 -8.57
C ALA A 72 -17.88 -13.53 -9.41
N CYS A 73 -18.05 -14.82 -9.09
CA CYS A 73 -17.56 -15.89 -9.94
C CYS A 73 -18.28 -15.86 -11.29
N GLN A 74 -17.54 -15.66 -12.38
CA GLN A 74 -18.08 -15.79 -13.72
C GLN A 74 -18.26 -17.28 -14.03
N ARG A 75 -19.48 -17.66 -14.44
CA ARG A 75 -19.86 -19.03 -14.78
C ARG A 75 -20.02 -19.21 -16.28
#